data_AF-A0A356QXM5-F1
#
_entry.id   AF-A0A356QXM5-F1
#
_cell.length_a   1.000
_cell.length_b   1.000
_cell.length_c   1.000
_cell.angle_alpha   90.00
_cell.angle_beta   90.00
_cell.angle_gamma   90.00
#
_symmetry.space_group_name_H-M   'P 1'
#
loop_
_entity.id
_entity.type
_entity.pdbx_description
1 polymer ?
#
loop_
_entity_poly.entity_id
_entity_poly.type
_entity_poly.pdbx_seq_one_letter_code
_entity_poly.pdbx_strand_id
1 'polypeptide(L)'
;MISALPGPADWIDAALDCVHRRQRGVLAMVAHERGSTPRDTGSWMLLTKDSVLGTIGGGELERTLIEAARAMLEGAGSWSRA
;
A
#
# COMPACT_ATOMS: atom_id res chain seq x y z
N MET A 1 -16.81 -2.23 -12.79
CA MET A 1 -16.94 -3.18 -11.66
C MET A 1 -16.19 -2.58 -10.50
N ILE A 2 -16.90 -2.22 -9.43
CA ILE A 2 -16.23 -1.89 -8.16
C ILE A 2 -15.79 -3.25 -7.62
N SER A 3 -14.51 -3.61 -7.80
CA SER A 3 -13.91 -4.71 -7.06
C SER A 3 -14.17 -4.41 -5.59
N ALA A 4 -14.75 -5.35 -4.84
CA ALA A 4 -14.86 -5.21 -3.40
C ALA A 4 -13.49 -4.75 -2.87
N LEU A 5 -13.49 -3.74 -1.99
CA LEU A 5 -12.26 -3.32 -1.33
C LEU A 5 -11.68 -4.56 -0.65
N PRO A 6 -10.41 -4.89 -0.93
CA PRO A 6 -9.84 -6.12 -0.43
C PRO A 6 -9.83 -6.08 1.10
N GLY A 7 -10.14 -7.22 1.71
CA GLY A 7 -10.29 -7.38 3.14
C GLY A 7 -8.98 -7.14 3.92
N PRO A 8 -9.04 -7.14 5.26
CA PRO A 8 -7.91 -6.79 6.12
C PRO A 8 -6.66 -7.68 5.94
N ALA A 9 -6.83 -8.91 5.46
CA ALA A 9 -5.76 -9.90 5.28
C ALA A 9 -5.44 -10.20 3.81
N ASP A 10 -6.21 -9.67 2.86
CA ASP A 10 -6.08 -9.97 1.43
C ASP A 10 -4.75 -9.48 0.83
N TRP A 11 -4.02 -8.61 1.55
CA TRP A 11 -2.67 -8.20 1.18
C TRP A 11 -1.69 -9.39 1.15
N ILE A 12 -1.94 -10.45 1.93
CA ILE A 12 -1.10 -11.65 1.96
C ILE A 12 -1.16 -12.34 0.60
N ASP A 13 -2.37 -12.59 0.09
CA ASP A 13 -2.57 -13.21 -1.22
C ASP A 13 -2.00 -12.32 -2.33
N ALA A 14 -2.24 -11.01 -2.26
CA ALA A 14 -1.69 -10.07 -3.23
C ALA A 14 -0.14 -10.04 -3.23
N ALA A 15 0.48 -10.12 -2.05
CA ALA A 15 1.94 -10.19 -1.90
C ALA A 15 2.49 -11.53 -2.42
N LEU A 16 1.83 -12.64 -2.12
CA LEU A 16 2.18 -13.96 -2.67
C LEU A 16 2.09 -13.96 -4.20
N ASP A 17 1.08 -13.32 -4.78
CA ASP A 17 0.95 -13.17 -6.23
C ASP A 17 2.13 -12.40 -6.84
N CYS A 18 2.59 -11.33 -6.18
CA CYS A 18 3.79 -10.61 -6.59
C CYS A 18 5.03 -11.51 -6.56
N VAL A 19 5.21 -12.30 -5.50
CA VAL A 19 6.33 -13.24 -5.36
C VAL A 19 6.28 -14.31 -6.46
N HIS A 20 5.12 -14.92 -6.71
CA HIS A 20 4.95 -15.92 -7.76
C HIS A 20 5.27 -15.37 -9.15
N ARG A 21 4.92 -14.10 -9.40
CA ARG A 21 5.20 -13.39 -10.66
C ARG A 21 6.62 -12.83 -10.72
N ARG A 22 7.44 -13.00 -9.68
CA ARG A 22 8.77 -12.39 -9.52
C ARG A 22 8.72 -10.86 -9.72
N GLN A 23 7.63 -10.24 -9.29
CA GLN A 23 7.40 -8.82 -9.39
C GLN A 23 7.77 -8.12 -8.09
N ARG A 24 8.44 -6.98 -8.21
CA ARG A 24 8.73 -6.11 -7.05
C ARG A 24 7.44 -5.43 -6.60
N GLY A 25 7.24 -5.39 -5.29
CA GLY A 25 6.11 -4.70 -4.68
C GLY A 25 6.53 -3.96 -3.41
N VAL A 26 5.78 -2.92 -3.07
CA VAL A 26 5.91 -2.16 -1.81
C VAL A 26 4.56 -2.24 -1.10
N LEU A 27 4.57 -2.77 0.12
CA LEU A 27 3.40 -2.82 0.99
C LEU A 27 3.45 -1.64 1.97
N ALA A 28 2.36 -0.88 2.01
CA ALA A 28 2.10 0.13 3.03
C ALA A 28 0.94 -0.34 3.91
N MET A 29 1.05 -0.18 5.23
CA MET A 29 0.03 -0.60 6.19
C MET A 29 -0.04 0.38 7.37
N VAL A 30 -1.25 0.69 7.82
CA VAL A 30 -1.47 1.38 9.10
C VAL A 30 -1.22 0.38 10.22
N ALA A 31 -0.07 0.50 10.88
CA ALA A 31 0.25 -0.33 12.03
C ALA A 31 -0.50 0.10 13.30
N HIS A 32 -0.84 1.39 13.41
CA HIS A 32 -1.51 1.97 14.57
C HIS A 32 -2.08 3.36 14.24
N GLU A 33 -3.19 3.73 14.85
CA GLU A 33 -3.81 5.06 14.79
C GLU A 33 -3.97 5.67 16.18
N ARG A 34 -3.97 7.00 16.26
CA ARG A 34 -4.22 7.71 17.52
C ARG A 34 -5.24 8.81 17.30
N GLY A 35 -6.29 8.80 18.13
CA GLY A 35 -7.42 9.72 18.00
C GLY A 35 -8.40 9.29 16.90
N SER A 36 -9.34 10.16 16.55
CA SER A 36 -10.31 9.91 15.48
C SER A 36 -9.66 10.10 14.11
N THR A 37 -9.07 9.05 13.59
CA THR A 37 -8.57 9.00 12.22
C THR A 37 -9.66 8.45 11.30
N PRO A 38 -9.73 8.89 10.03
CA PRO A 38 -10.65 8.31 9.04
C PRO A 38 -10.22 6.90 8.58
N ARG A 39 -9.25 6.28 9.26
CA ARG A 39 -8.51 5.08 8.83
C ARG A 39 -8.30 4.19 10.03
N ASP A 40 -8.56 2.91 9.84
CA ASP A 40 -8.44 1.90 10.89
C ASP A 40 -7.10 1.17 10.79
N THR A 41 -6.61 0.67 11.93
CA THR A 41 -5.46 -0.24 11.98
C THR A 41 -5.69 -1.39 10.99
N GLY A 42 -4.64 -1.72 10.24
CA GLY A 42 -4.70 -2.78 9.22
C GLY A 42 -5.16 -2.30 7.85
N SER A 43 -5.56 -1.04 7.67
CA SER A 43 -5.72 -0.46 6.33
C SER A 43 -4.41 -0.56 5.56
N TRP A 44 -4.44 -1.01 4.31
CA TRP A 44 -3.24 -1.34 3.56
C TRP A 44 -3.32 -0.96 2.08
N MET A 45 -2.15 -0.81 1.48
CA MET A 45 -1.96 -0.68 0.04
C MET A 45 -0.77 -1.50 -0.43
N LEU A 46 -0.93 -2.23 -1.53
CA LEU A 46 0.16 -2.91 -2.20
C LEU A 46 0.40 -2.25 -3.56
N LEU A 47 1.61 -1.77 -3.77
CA LEU A 47 2.00 -1.05 -4.97
C LEU A 47 3.02 -1.87 -5.73
N THR A 48 2.75 -2.08 -7.01
CA THR A 48 3.70 -2.64 -7.96
C THR A 48 4.05 -1.58 -9.00
N LYS A 49 4.88 -1.93 -9.98
CA LYS A 49 5.15 -1.04 -11.12
C LYS A 49 3.88 -0.70 -11.90
N ASP A 50 2.93 -1.62 -11.98
CA ASP A 50 1.81 -1.56 -12.93
C ASP A 50 0.46 -1.37 -12.24
N SER A 51 0.39 -1.53 -10.91
CA SER A 51 -0.87 -1.52 -10.17
C SER A 51 -0.74 -0.98 -8.75
N VAL A 52 -1.86 -0.50 -8.24
CA VAL A 52 -2.09 -0.17 -6.83
C VAL A 52 -3.31 -0.95 -6.38
N LEU A 53 -3.17 -1.72 -5.30
CA LEU A 53 -4.22 -2.54 -4.70
C LEU A 53 -4.48 -2.03 -3.28
N GLY A 54 -5.74 -2.08 -2.85
CA GLY A 54 -6.15 -1.54 -1.55
C GLY A 54 -6.16 -0.02 -1.51
N THR A 55 -6.43 0.53 -0.33
CA THR A 55 -6.41 1.97 -0.05
C THR A 55 -6.12 2.16 1.43
N ILE A 56 -5.43 3.25 1.75
CA ILE A 56 -5.20 3.68 3.12
C ILE A 56 -6.09 4.88 3.49
N GLY A 57 -7.24 5.02 2.79
CA GLY A 57 -8.24 6.04 3.06
C GLY A 57 -8.03 7.37 2.31
N GLY A 58 -7.41 7.33 1.12
CA GLY A 58 -7.39 8.43 0.16
C GLY A 58 -6.66 9.72 0.57
N GLY A 59 -6.64 10.68 -0.36
CA GLY A 59 -6.09 12.02 -0.17
C GLY A 59 -4.56 12.09 -0.21
N GLU A 60 -4.00 13.04 0.54
CA GLU A 60 -2.58 13.39 0.44
C GLU A 60 -1.63 12.28 0.94
N LEU A 61 -2.04 11.52 1.97
CA LEU A 61 -1.28 10.38 2.46
C LEU A 61 -1.11 9.31 1.38
N GLU A 62 -2.20 9.00 0.68
CA GLU A 62 -2.20 7.99 -0.38
C GLU A 62 -1.29 8.41 -1.55
N ARG A 63 -1.40 9.69 -1.98
CA ARG A 63 -0.51 10.26 -3.00
C ARG A 63 0.97 10.17 -2.60
N THR A 64 1.29 10.57 -1.36
CA THR A 64 2.65 10.53 -0.82
C THR A 64 3.22 9.11 -0.79
N LEU A 65 2.41 8.14 -0.37
CA LEU A 65 2.81 6.73 -0.33
C LEU A 65 3.02 6.15 -1.74
N ILE A 66 2.19 6.55 -2.71
CA ILE A 66 2.37 6.15 -4.11
C ILE A 66 3.72 6.67 -4.66
N GLU A 67 4.04 7.93 -4.42
CA GLU A 67 5.31 8.52 -4.88
C GLU A 67 6.52 7.85 -4.22
N ALA A 68 6.46 7.65 -2.90
CA ALA A 68 7.51 6.98 -2.16
C ALA A 68 7.71 5.53 -2.61
N ALA A 69 6.63 4.77 -2.80
CA ALA A 69 6.68 3.40 -3.29
C ALA A 69 7.28 3.31 -4.69
N ARG A 70 6.94 4.24 -5.60
CA ARG A 70 7.53 4.29 -6.94
C ARG A 70 9.04 4.54 -6.88
N ALA A 71 9.49 5.49 -6.06
CA ALA A 71 10.92 5.73 -5.86
C ALA A 71 11.65 4.50 -5.30
N MET A 72 11.05 3.77 -4.35
CA MET A 72 11.59 2.51 -3.83
C MET A 72 11.67 1.42 -4.92
N LEU A 73 10.64 1.29 -5.74
CA LEU A 73 10.59 0.33 -6.86
C LEU A 73 11.63 0.65 -7.93
N GLU A 74 11.99 1.91 -8.13
CA GLU A 74 13.06 2.35 -9.02
C GLU A 74 14.46 2.17 -8.39
N GLY A 75 14.54 1.78 -7.11
CA GLY A 75 15.81 1.62 -6.39
C GLY A 75 16.43 2.95 -5.95
N ALA A 76 15.66 4.03 -5.98
CA ALA A 76 16.14 5.40 -5.82
C ALA A 76 15.77 6.03 -4.46
N GLY A 77 15.15 5.31 -3.53
CA GLY A 77 14.70 5.95 -2.30
C GLY A 77 14.37 5.03 -1.13
N SER A 78 14.37 5.64 0.05
CA SER A 78 13.70 5.18 1.26
C SER A 78 12.62 6.21 1.61
N TRP A 79 11.54 5.77 2.24
CA TRP A 79 10.50 6.68 2.72
C TRP A 79 10.82 7.06 4.17
N SER A 80 10.83 8.35 4.44
CA SER A 80 10.84 8.88 5.79
C SER A 80 9.83 10.02 5.85
N ARG A 81 9.00 10.03 6.88
CA ARG A 81 8.14 11.16 7.20
C ARG A 81 8.66 11.74 8.52
N ALA A 82 9.18 12.97 8.44
CA ALA A 82 9.59 13.74 9.61
C ALA A 82 8.37 14.14 10.47
#